data_AF-A0A1Y0G277-F1
#
_entry.id   AF-A0A1Y0G277-F1
#
_cell.length_a   1.000
_cell.length_b   1.000
_cell.length_c   1.000
_cell.angle_alpha   90.00
_cell.angle_beta   90.00
_cell.angle_gamma   90.00
#
_symmetry.space_group_name_H-M   'P 1'
#
loop_
_entity.id
_entity.type
_entity.pdbx_description
1 polymer ?
#
loop_
_entity_poly.entity_id
_entity_poly.type
_entity_poly.pdbx_seq_one_letter_code
_entity_poly.pdbx_strand_id
1 'polypeptide(L)'
;MKIIIGVLALALAILGLRYVDLYLDHTTLKDELLHKEQLHSQQLEEQKLDYLRQIENLEQFLVFNHNSNTSPTTKQPGQGLPQKVVDGSTSLQSFAEIRDSSLTRAVDQKYSIIFPGLSLPHEDEEKLRQLLVDRERVLGTSTVGYHSSQKEIEDSIRQQQELLAEIDGRIADLLGPEEAQEYELLKDSSYEQHQMNSFYEQLGGRNSLSNDNQRALLITKLEHKKNFNTQLQEATAYLNNASPEERANAEKKMQDALNQYKENYLREARSILTDEQYNVLSEYEQMQFEEMWSSLETGWRAQAQ
;
A
#
# COMPACT_ATOMS: atom_id res chain seq x y z
N MET A 1 -14.61 13.40 -85.07
CA MET A 1 -13.49 12.64 -84.47
C MET A 1 -12.61 13.51 -83.54
N LYS A 2 -12.11 14.69 -83.97
CA LYS A 2 -11.25 15.57 -83.13
C LYS A 2 -11.87 16.02 -81.79
N ILE A 3 -13.17 16.34 -81.77
CA ILE A 3 -13.88 16.81 -80.56
C ILE A 3 -13.96 15.69 -79.50
N ILE A 4 -14.24 14.46 -79.92
CA ILE A 4 -14.34 13.29 -79.02
C ILE A 4 -12.99 13.02 -78.35
N ILE A 5 -11.88 13.13 -79.10
CA ILE A 5 -10.52 12.97 -78.58
C ILE A 5 -10.20 14.06 -77.55
N GLY A 6 -10.64 15.31 -77.79
CA GLY A 6 -10.45 16.42 -76.85
C GLY A 6 -11.19 16.22 -75.51
N VAL A 7 -12.45 15.77 -75.56
CA VAL A 7 -13.24 15.47 -74.34
C VAL A 7 -12.63 14.32 -73.56
N LEU A 8 -12.14 13.28 -74.25
CA LEU A 8 -11.54 12.11 -73.63
C LEU A 8 -10.18 12.43 -72.97
N ALA A 9 -9.38 13.31 -73.59
CA ALA A 9 -8.15 13.83 -73.00
C ALA A 9 -8.42 14.67 -71.73
N LEU A 10 -9.47 15.49 -71.74
CA LEU A 10 -9.88 16.28 -70.58
C LEU A 10 -10.36 15.38 -69.43
N ALA A 11 -11.16 14.36 -69.73
CA ALA A 11 -11.63 13.40 -68.73
C ALA A 11 -10.48 12.62 -68.09
N LEU A 12 -9.49 12.20 -68.89
CA LEU A 12 -8.28 11.55 -68.39
C LEU A 12 -7.43 12.48 -67.52
N ALA A 13 -7.32 13.76 -67.87
CA ALA A 13 -6.61 14.73 -67.05
C ALA A 13 -7.28 14.94 -65.68
N ILE A 14 -8.63 15.01 -65.65
CA ILE A 14 -9.40 15.12 -64.40
C ILE A 14 -9.24 13.86 -63.54
N LEU A 15 -9.29 12.67 -64.16
CA LEU A 15 -9.03 11.39 -63.48
C LEU A 15 -7.62 11.32 -62.91
N GLY A 16 -6.62 11.79 -63.66
CA GLY A 16 -5.23 11.85 -63.20
C GLY A 16 -5.05 12.77 -61.98
N LEU A 17 -5.65 13.97 -62.01
CA LEU A 17 -5.63 14.88 -60.87
C LEU A 17 -6.31 14.28 -59.63
N ARG A 18 -7.45 13.61 -59.80
CA ARG A 18 -8.15 12.92 -58.71
C ARG A 18 -7.35 11.76 -58.14
N TYR A 19 -6.63 11.01 -58.99
CA TYR A 19 -5.77 9.93 -58.54
C TYR A 19 -4.58 10.44 -57.70
N VAL A 20 -3.97 11.55 -58.10
CA VAL A 20 -2.89 12.18 -57.33
C VAL A 20 -3.39 12.69 -55.97
N ASP A 21 -4.56 13.33 -55.94
CA ASP A 21 -5.20 13.81 -54.71
C ASP A 21 -5.45 12.65 -53.74
N LEU A 22 -6.04 11.56 -54.23
CA LEU A 22 -6.34 10.36 -53.46
C LEU A 22 -5.06 9.61 -53.01
N TYR A 23 -3.99 9.68 -53.79
CA TYR A 23 -2.70 9.11 -53.42
C TYR A 23 -2.04 9.90 -52.29
N LEU A 24 -2.09 11.24 -52.34
CA LEU A 24 -1.57 12.10 -51.27
C LEU A 24 -2.35 11.89 -49.97
N ASP A 25 -3.67 11.78 -50.05
CA ASP A 25 -4.54 11.50 -48.91
C ASP A 25 -4.23 10.12 -48.30
N HIS A 26 -4.03 9.10 -49.14
CA HIS A 26 -3.60 7.78 -48.67
C HIS A 26 -2.22 7.81 -47.99
N THR A 27 -1.27 8.60 -48.48
CA THR A 27 0.06 8.70 -47.85
C THR A 27 -0.01 9.39 -46.49
N THR A 28 -0.78 10.47 -46.37
CA THR A 28 -0.95 11.18 -45.09
C THR A 28 -1.66 10.32 -44.06
N LEU A 29 -2.72 9.60 -44.45
CA LEU A 29 -3.43 8.68 -43.55
C LEU A 29 -2.53 7.54 -43.05
N LYS A 30 -1.62 7.06 -43.90
CA LYS A 30 -0.65 6.03 -43.54
C LYS A 30 0.37 6.54 -42.53
N ASP A 31 0.84 7.77 -42.70
CA ASP A 31 1.76 8.41 -41.76
C ASP A 31 1.08 8.69 -40.41
N GLU A 32 -0.19 9.14 -40.41
CA GLU A 32 -0.97 9.31 -39.17
C GLU A 32 -1.19 7.99 -38.43
N LEU A 33 -1.46 6.89 -39.15
CA LEU A 33 -1.66 5.58 -38.55
C LEU A 33 -0.35 5.07 -37.93
N LEU A 34 0.77 5.19 -38.64
CA LEU A 34 2.09 4.84 -38.11
C LEU A 34 2.44 5.68 -36.87
N HIS A 35 2.13 6.98 -36.88
CA HIS A 35 2.37 7.86 -35.74
C HIS A 35 1.51 7.46 -34.53
N LYS A 36 0.23 7.14 -34.73
CA LYS A 36 -0.66 6.64 -33.66
C LYS A 36 -0.19 5.31 -33.09
N GLU A 37 0.25 4.39 -33.94
CA GLU A 37 0.78 3.09 -33.50
C GLU A 37 2.07 3.26 -32.68
N GLN A 38 2.93 4.19 -33.09
CA GLN A 38 4.14 4.54 -32.34
C GLN A 38 3.82 5.18 -30.98
N LEU A 39 2.84 6.10 -30.92
CA LEU A 39 2.37 6.68 -29.65
C LEU A 39 1.77 5.62 -28.72
N HIS A 40 0.92 4.74 -29.26
CA HIS A 40 0.29 3.69 -28.47
C HIS A 40 1.31 2.68 -27.95
N SER A 41 2.31 2.31 -28.77
CA SER A 41 3.41 1.44 -28.31
C SER A 41 4.27 2.10 -27.23
N GLN A 42 4.53 3.41 -27.32
CA GLN A 42 5.22 4.15 -26.26
C GLN A 42 4.42 4.16 -24.95
N GLN A 43 3.12 4.44 -25.02
CA GLN A 43 2.23 4.38 -23.85
C GLN A 43 2.19 2.98 -23.23
N LEU A 44 2.18 1.94 -24.06
CA LEU A 44 2.19 0.56 -23.59
C LEU A 44 3.51 0.17 -22.92
N GLU A 45 4.64 0.66 -23.43
CA GLU A 45 5.96 0.51 -22.78
C GLU A 45 6.05 1.28 -21.47
N GLU A 46 5.50 2.49 -21.42
CA GLU A 46 5.44 3.29 -20.19
C GLU A 46 4.58 2.60 -19.13
N GLN A 47 3.40 2.09 -19.51
CA GLN A 47 2.56 1.28 -18.63
C GLN A 47 3.27 0.00 -18.17
N LYS A 48 3.98 -0.70 -19.05
CA LYS A 48 4.77 -1.87 -18.65
C LYS A 48 5.86 -1.50 -17.66
N LEU A 49 6.56 -0.38 -17.86
CA LEU A 49 7.58 0.10 -16.92
C LEU A 49 6.96 0.47 -15.58
N ASP A 50 5.77 1.07 -15.57
CA ASP A 50 5.05 1.39 -14.35
C ASP A 50 4.61 0.11 -13.61
N TYR A 51 4.03 -0.87 -14.32
CA TYR A 51 3.72 -2.17 -13.74
C TYR A 51 4.97 -2.91 -13.26
N LEU A 52 6.10 -2.82 -13.97
CA LEU A 52 7.35 -3.41 -13.53
C LEU A 52 7.87 -2.72 -12.26
N ARG A 53 7.74 -1.40 -12.12
CA ARG A 53 8.04 -0.69 -10.86
C ARG A 53 7.06 -1.07 -9.75
N GLN A 54 5.79 -1.21 -10.05
CA GLN A 54 4.80 -1.66 -9.06
C GLN A 54 5.08 -3.09 -8.61
N ILE A 55 5.45 -3.98 -9.55
CA ILE A 55 5.90 -5.34 -9.25
C ILE A 55 7.22 -5.30 -8.47
N GLU A 56 8.18 -4.45 -8.82
CA GLU A 56 9.43 -4.30 -8.08
C GLU A 56 9.20 -3.73 -6.68
N ASN A 57 8.26 -2.80 -6.51
CA ASN A 57 7.86 -2.27 -5.20
C ASN A 57 7.08 -3.31 -4.39
N LEU A 58 6.22 -4.12 -5.02
CA LEU A 58 5.52 -5.23 -4.39
C LEU A 58 6.48 -6.37 -4.05
N GLU A 59 7.44 -6.65 -4.91
CA GLU A 59 8.53 -7.58 -4.66
C GLU A 59 9.38 -7.02 -3.54
N GLN A 60 9.77 -5.75 -3.53
CA GLN A 60 10.46 -5.11 -2.39
C GLN A 60 9.61 -5.13 -1.13
N PHE A 61 8.28 -5.05 -1.20
CA PHE A 61 7.39 -5.19 -0.05
C PHE A 61 7.37 -6.64 0.46
N LEU A 62 7.21 -7.61 -0.45
CA LEU A 62 7.24 -9.04 -0.15
C LEU A 62 8.63 -9.48 0.32
N VAL A 63 9.68 -8.88 -0.22
CA VAL A 63 11.09 -9.06 0.09
C VAL A 63 11.47 -8.28 1.35
N PHE A 64 10.87 -7.15 1.67
CA PHE A 64 10.97 -6.58 3.01
C PHE A 64 10.32 -7.52 4.04
N ASN A 65 9.29 -8.26 3.61
CA ASN A 65 8.68 -9.37 4.35
C ASN A 65 9.42 -10.74 4.23
N HIS A 66 10.41 -10.91 3.33
CA HIS A 66 11.08 -12.21 3.06
C HIS A 66 12.64 -12.20 3.03
N ASN A 67 13.32 -11.08 2.76
CA ASN A 67 14.78 -10.89 2.73
C ASN A 67 15.40 -10.60 4.10
N SER A 68 14.76 -10.99 5.20
CA SER A 68 15.50 -11.36 6.40
C SER A 68 16.31 -12.67 6.24
N ASN A 69 16.45 -13.21 5.02
CA ASN A 69 17.01 -14.54 4.74
C ASN A 69 18.33 -14.62 3.96
N THR A 70 18.97 -13.52 3.53
CA THR A 70 20.32 -13.63 2.94
C THR A 70 21.23 -12.46 3.27
N SER A 71 21.88 -12.52 4.44
CA SER A 71 23.21 -11.92 4.60
C SER A 71 24.24 -12.82 3.92
N PRO A 72 25.18 -12.29 3.11
CA PRO A 72 26.24 -13.09 2.52
C PRO A 72 27.19 -13.52 3.63
N THR A 73 27.09 -14.78 4.06
CA THR A 73 28.15 -15.38 4.86
C THR A 73 29.37 -15.50 3.96
N THR A 74 30.33 -14.61 4.15
CA THR A 74 31.70 -14.74 3.64
C THR A 74 32.29 -16.04 4.20
N LYS A 75 32.11 -17.16 3.50
CA LYS A 75 32.82 -18.41 3.80
C LYS A 75 34.14 -18.41 3.07
N GLN A 76 35.21 -18.27 3.85
CA GLN A 76 36.55 -18.71 3.51
C GLN A 76 36.52 -20.15 2.94
N PRO A 77 37.31 -20.46 1.92
CA PRO A 77 37.46 -21.81 1.41
C PRO A 77 38.41 -22.60 2.31
N GLY A 78 37.91 -23.61 3.01
CA GLY A 78 38.74 -24.46 3.86
C GLY A 78 38.03 -25.69 4.42
N GLN A 79 38.16 -26.81 3.71
CA GLN A 79 38.22 -28.19 4.19
C GLN A 79 36.99 -28.86 4.85
N GLY A 80 36.63 -30.01 4.28
CA GLY A 80 36.20 -31.19 5.06
C GLY A 80 34.74 -31.63 4.86
N LEU A 81 34.50 -32.50 3.87
CA LEU A 81 33.30 -33.36 3.83
C LEU A 81 33.29 -34.30 5.04
N PRO A 82 32.11 -34.53 5.64
CA PRO A 82 31.53 -35.86 5.46
C PRO A 82 30.06 -35.81 5.06
N GLN A 83 29.72 -36.69 4.10
CA GLN A 83 28.35 -37.02 3.72
C GLN A 83 27.59 -37.52 4.95
N LYS A 84 26.61 -36.74 5.42
CA LYS A 84 25.59 -37.21 6.36
C LYS A 84 24.33 -37.50 5.56
N VAL A 85 23.94 -38.76 5.55
CA VAL A 85 22.67 -39.27 5.02
C VAL A 85 21.54 -38.49 5.69
N VAL A 86 20.73 -37.79 4.89
CA VAL A 86 19.60 -37.00 5.38
C VAL A 86 18.38 -37.92 5.47
N ASP A 87 18.04 -38.30 6.69
CA ASP A 87 16.76 -38.93 7.03
C ASP A 87 15.62 -37.93 6.80
N GLY A 88 14.62 -38.36 6.02
CA GLY A 88 13.49 -37.55 5.55
C GLY A 88 12.48 -37.09 6.60
N SER A 89 12.70 -37.36 7.89
CA SER A 89 11.87 -36.83 8.99
C SER A 89 12.37 -35.47 9.52
N THR A 90 13.62 -35.10 9.23
CA THR A 90 14.24 -33.86 9.74
C THR A 90 13.78 -32.61 8.99
N SER A 91 13.24 -32.74 7.77
CA SER A 91 12.88 -31.57 6.95
C SER A 91 11.64 -30.86 7.46
N LEU A 92 10.58 -31.58 7.88
CA LEU A 92 9.33 -30.95 8.32
C LEU A 92 9.47 -30.19 9.65
N GLN A 93 10.28 -30.70 10.59
CA GLN A 93 10.58 -29.98 11.84
C GLN A 93 11.41 -28.72 11.55
N SER A 94 12.39 -28.82 10.64
CA SER A 94 13.17 -27.65 10.21
C SER A 94 12.32 -26.57 9.54
N PHE A 95 11.31 -26.93 8.72
CA PHE A 95 10.42 -25.95 8.10
C PHE A 95 9.51 -25.25 9.13
N ALA A 96 8.99 -25.98 10.12
CA ALA A 96 8.20 -25.37 11.19
C ALA A 96 9.04 -24.40 12.02
N GLU A 97 10.27 -24.78 12.40
CA GLU A 97 11.21 -23.93 13.14
C GLU A 97 11.65 -22.70 12.32
N ILE A 98 11.89 -22.85 11.01
CA ILE A 98 12.20 -21.73 10.11
C ILE A 98 11.02 -20.76 10.02
N ARG A 99 9.79 -21.29 9.90
CA ARG A 99 8.58 -20.46 9.86
C ARG A 99 8.39 -19.70 11.17
N ASP A 100 8.46 -20.38 12.30
CA ASP A 100 8.25 -19.74 13.61
C ASP A 100 9.34 -18.69 13.90
N SER A 101 10.62 -19.00 13.62
CA SER A 101 11.71 -18.01 13.77
C SER A 101 11.59 -16.82 12.81
N SER A 102 11.09 -17.04 11.58
CA SER A 102 10.81 -15.94 10.64
C SER A 102 9.66 -15.06 11.14
N LEU A 103 8.63 -15.65 11.74
CA LEU A 103 7.49 -14.94 12.29
C LEU A 103 7.90 -14.09 13.50
N THR A 104 8.73 -14.61 14.40
CA THR A 104 9.28 -13.84 15.52
C THR A 104 10.05 -12.63 15.04
N ARG A 105 10.91 -12.76 14.02
CA ARG A 105 11.63 -11.60 13.46
C ARG A 105 10.70 -10.58 12.82
N ALA A 106 9.69 -11.04 12.08
CA ALA A 106 8.70 -10.16 11.47
C ALA A 106 7.92 -9.37 12.54
N VAL A 107 7.56 -10.03 13.64
CA VAL A 107 6.92 -9.41 14.81
C VAL A 107 7.86 -8.39 15.45
N ASP A 108 9.12 -8.75 15.72
CA ASP A 108 10.10 -7.83 16.31
C ASP A 108 10.30 -6.58 15.47
N GLN A 109 10.30 -6.72 14.14
CA GLN A 109 10.40 -5.61 13.21
C GLN A 109 9.13 -4.76 13.19
N LYS A 110 7.95 -5.38 13.01
CA LYS A 110 6.64 -4.72 12.95
C LYS A 110 6.32 -3.93 14.23
N TYR A 111 6.74 -4.46 15.37
CA TYR A 111 6.46 -3.89 16.68
C TYR A 111 7.68 -3.22 17.33
N SER A 112 8.75 -3.00 16.57
CA SER A 112 9.97 -2.35 17.06
C SER A 112 9.74 -0.95 17.65
N ILE A 113 8.69 -0.25 17.22
CA ILE A 113 8.31 1.08 17.72
C ILE A 113 7.61 1.01 19.09
N ILE A 114 6.98 -0.13 19.41
CA ILE A 114 6.24 -0.31 20.66
C ILE A 114 7.24 -0.49 21.82
N PHE A 115 8.17 -1.44 21.70
CA PHE A 115 9.03 -1.87 22.81
C PHE A 115 9.82 -0.75 23.51
N PRO A 116 10.44 0.23 22.81
CA PRO A 116 11.22 1.28 23.46
C PRO A 116 10.41 2.16 24.42
N GLY A 117 9.10 2.25 24.26
CA GLY A 117 8.23 3.06 25.12
C GLY A 117 7.61 2.28 26.29
N LEU A 118 7.80 0.97 26.36
CA LEU A 118 7.18 0.13 27.38
C LEU A 118 8.03 0.10 28.65
N SER A 119 7.39 0.37 29.79
CA SER A 119 8.01 0.23 31.12
C SER A 119 7.72 -1.16 31.73
N LEU A 120 7.90 -2.22 30.95
CA LEU A 120 7.61 -3.59 31.38
C LEU A 120 8.83 -4.30 31.99
N PRO A 121 8.64 -5.15 33.00
CA PRO A 121 9.64 -6.14 33.39
C PRO A 121 9.99 -7.05 32.21
N HIS A 122 11.24 -7.51 32.13
CA HIS A 122 11.70 -8.37 31.03
C HIS A 122 10.83 -9.63 30.82
N GLU A 123 10.33 -10.23 31.91
CA GLU A 123 9.42 -11.38 31.82
C GLU A 123 8.10 -11.04 31.11
N ASP A 124 7.57 -9.84 31.34
CA ASP A 124 6.32 -9.39 30.74
C ASP A 124 6.55 -8.90 29.30
N GLU A 125 7.73 -8.37 28.98
CA GLU A 125 8.12 -8.07 27.60
C GLU A 125 8.16 -9.35 26.74
N GLU A 126 8.72 -10.45 27.26
CA GLU A 126 8.73 -11.75 26.56
C GLU A 126 7.32 -12.32 26.38
N LYS A 127 6.45 -12.17 27.39
CA LYS A 127 5.03 -12.54 27.26
C LYS A 127 4.33 -11.71 26.19
N LEU A 128 4.60 -10.41 26.13
CA LEU A 128 4.06 -9.53 25.10
C LEU A 128 4.53 -9.97 23.70
N ARG A 129 5.83 -10.24 23.51
CA ARG A 129 6.37 -10.76 22.25
C ARG A 129 5.64 -12.04 21.83
N GLN A 130 5.44 -12.97 22.76
CA GLN A 130 4.74 -14.21 22.47
C GLN A 130 3.29 -13.98 22.05
N LEU A 131 2.57 -13.08 22.72
CA LEU A 131 1.19 -12.71 22.36
C LEU A 131 1.12 -12.07 20.97
N LEU A 132 2.08 -11.22 20.61
CA LEU A 132 2.15 -10.61 19.28
C LEU A 132 2.47 -11.65 18.20
N VAL A 133 3.34 -12.63 18.48
CA VAL A 133 3.57 -13.78 17.59
C VAL A 133 2.29 -14.58 17.36
N ASP A 134 1.54 -14.85 18.43
CA ASP A 134 0.29 -15.58 18.33
C ASP A 134 -0.76 -14.79 17.54
N ARG A 135 -0.83 -13.46 17.73
CA ARG A 135 -1.68 -12.57 16.94
C ARG A 135 -1.38 -12.66 15.44
N GLU A 136 -0.12 -12.52 15.06
CA GLU A 136 0.28 -12.57 13.65
C GLU A 136 0.09 -13.97 13.04
N ARG A 137 0.24 -15.03 13.85
CA ARG A 137 -0.09 -16.40 13.44
C ARG A 137 -1.58 -16.55 13.12
N VAL A 138 -2.46 -15.98 13.94
CA VAL A 138 -3.91 -15.98 13.70
C VAL A 138 -4.25 -15.17 12.45
N LEU A 139 -3.65 -13.98 12.26
CA LEU A 139 -3.84 -13.18 11.04
C LEU A 139 -3.35 -13.90 9.77
N GLY A 140 -2.24 -14.64 9.85
CA GLY A 140 -1.68 -15.39 8.73
C GLY A 140 -2.43 -16.70 8.40
N THR A 141 -3.43 -17.09 9.19
CA THR A 141 -4.21 -18.30 8.93
C THR A 141 -5.23 -18.04 7.83
N SER A 142 -5.10 -18.71 6.68
CA SER A 142 -6.04 -18.56 5.56
C SER A 142 -7.45 -19.02 5.97
N THR A 143 -8.41 -18.10 5.97
CA THR A 143 -9.82 -18.35 6.30
C THR A 143 -10.63 -18.97 5.15
N VAL A 144 -10.05 -19.01 3.94
CA VAL A 144 -10.73 -19.44 2.72
C VAL A 144 -9.96 -20.56 2.04
N GLY A 145 -10.61 -21.70 1.83
CA GLY A 145 -10.16 -22.77 0.94
C GLY A 145 -10.95 -22.78 -0.37
N TYR A 146 -10.39 -23.38 -1.43
CA TYR A 146 -11.03 -23.51 -2.76
C TYR A 146 -12.42 -24.16 -2.77
N HIS A 147 -12.80 -24.85 -1.68
CA HIS A 147 -14.08 -25.56 -1.55
C HIS A 147 -14.89 -25.11 -0.33
N SER A 148 -14.52 -24.00 0.32
CA SER A 148 -15.25 -23.49 1.47
C SER A 148 -16.59 -22.90 1.03
N SER A 149 -17.67 -23.29 1.69
CA SER A 149 -18.96 -22.65 1.54
C SER A 149 -18.96 -21.25 2.17
N GLN A 150 -19.86 -20.37 1.72
CA GLN A 150 -20.00 -19.02 2.28
C GLN A 150 -20.17 -19.03 3.81
N LYS A 151 -20.95 -19.99 4.33
CA LYS A 151 -21.17 -20.16 5.76
C LYS A 151 -19.89 -20.55 6.51
N GLU A 152 -19.09 -21.45 5.95
CA GLU A 152 -17.82 -21.86 6.55
C GLU A 152 -16.80 -20.71 6.56
N ILE A 153 -16.82 -19.86 5.53
CA ILE A 153 -16.01 -18.64 5.47
C ILE A 153 -16.44 -17.66 6.56
N GLU A 154 -17.74 -17.41 6.71
CA GLU A 154 -18.26 -16.52 7.77
C GLU A 154 -17.95 -17.05 9.17
N ASP A 155 -18.13 -18.35 9.41
CA ASP A 155 -17.83 -18.98 10.69
C ASP A 155 -16.31 -18.94 11.00
N SER A 156 -15.44 -19.13 10.00
CA SER A 156 -13.98 -19.06 10.18
C SER A 156 -13.51 -17.63 10.44
N ILE A 157 -14.07 -16.63 9.74
CA ILE A 157 -13.81 -15.21 9.99
C ILE A 157 -14.24 -14.84 11.41
N ARG A 158 -15.44 -15.26 11.85
CA ARG A 158 -15.91 -14.99 13.22
C ARG A 158 -14.95 -15.59 14.26
N GLN A 159 -14.56 -16.85 14.10
CA GLN A 159 -13.61 -17.50 15.01
C GLN A 159 -12.25 -16.79 15.04
N GLN A 160 -11.75 -16.37 13.88
CA GLN A 160 -10.52 -15.60 13.79
C GLN A 160 -10.63 -14.27 14.55
N GLN A 161 -11.74 -13.55 14.38
CA GLN A 161 -11.99 -12.29 15.10
C GLN A 161 -12.11 -12.48 16.61
N GLU A 162 -12.78 -13.54 17.07
CA GLU A 162 -12.87 -13.88 18.49
C GLU A 162 -11.49 -14.16 19.10
N LEU A 163 -10.65 -14.94 18.41
CA LEU A 163 -9.29 -15.22 18.85
C LEU A 163 -8.41 -13.96 18.88
N LEU A 164 -8.52 -13.10 17.87
CA LEU A 164 -7.80 -11.82 17.84
C LEU A 164 -8.23 -10.92 19.00
N ALA A 165 -9.53 -10.79 19.25
CA ALA A 165 -10.04 -10.00 20.36
C ALA A 165 -9.60 -10.54 21.72
N GLU A 166 -9.51 -11.87 21.87
CA GLU A 166 -8.98 -12.51 23.08
C GLU A 166 -7.49 -12.18 23.28
N ILE A 167 -6.68 -12.29 22.22
CA ILE A 167 -5.24 -11.98 22.28
C ILE A 167 -5.03 -10.49 22.58
N ASP A 168 -5.72 -9.60 21.87
CA ASP A 168 -5.64 -8.15 22.05
C ASP A 168 -6.07 -7.76 23.49
N GLY A 169 -7.07 -8.43 24.06
CA GLY A 169 -7.48 -8.24 25.46
C GLY A 169 -6.38 -8.61 26.46
N ARG A 170 -5.70 -9.75 26.26
CA ARG A 170 -4.57 -10.16 27.12
C ARG A 170 -3.38 -9.20 26.98
N ILE A 171 -3.15 -8.65 25.79
CA ILE A 171 -2.13 -7.63 25.56
C ILE A 171 -2.48 -6.36 26.33
N ALA A 172 -3.73 -5.88 26.24
CA ALA A 172 -4.17 -4.70 26.96
C ALA A 172 -4.04 -4.85 28.49
N ASP A 173 -4.40 -6.03 29.03
CA ASP A 173 -4.26 -6.35 30.46
C ASP A 173 -2.80 -6.33 30.92
N LEU A 174 -1.86 -6.72 30.05
CA LEU A 174 -0.42 -6.74 30.32
C LEU A 174 0.21 -5.35 30.28
N LEU A 175 -0.23 -4.52 29.32
CA LEU A 175 0.34 -3.20 29.05
C LEU A 175 -0.12 -2.14 30.06
N GLY A 176 -1.32 -2.26 30.62
CA GLY A 176 -1.93 -1.15 31.37
C GLY A 176 -2.58 -0.12 30.44
N PRO A 177 -3.35 0.85 30.96
CA PRO A 177 -4.28 1.64 30.14
C PRO A 177 -3.60 2.59 29.15
N GLU A 178 -2.45 3.18 29.49
CA GLU A 178 -1.75 4.13 28.63
C GLU A 178 -1.03 3.41 27.48
N GLU A 179 -0.23 2.40 27.81
CA GLU A 179 0.49 1.60 26.84
C GLU A 179 -0.47 0.75 25.97
N ALA A 180 -1.61 0.32 26.52
CA ALA A 180 -2.65 -0.35 25.73
C ALA A 180 -3.28 0.59 24.69
N GLN A 181 -3.49 1.87 25.00
CA GLN A 181 -3.99 2.83 24.03
C GLN A 181 -3.00 3.01 22.87
N GLU A 182 -1.71 3.07 23.16
CA GLU A 182 -0.70 3.18 22.13
C GLU A 182 -0.60 1.90 21.27
N TYR A 183 -0.66 0.73 21.92
CA TYR A 183 -0.73 -0.55 21.23
C TYR A 183 -1.93 -0.60 20.28
N GLU A 184 -3.11 -0.16 20.70
CA GLU A 184 -4.31 -0.12 19.86
C GLU A 184 -4.14 0.76 18.62
N LEU A 185 -3.37 1.84 18.70
CA LEU A 185 -3.03 2.67 17.55
C LEU A 185 -2.03 1.95 16.63
N LEU A 186 -1.03 1.29 17.20
CA LEU A 186 0.09 0.72 16.45
C LEU A 186 -0.19 -0.66 15.86
N LYS A 187 -1.11 -1.46 16.42
CA LYS A 187 -1.24 -2.88 16.10
C LYS A 187 -1.50 -3.18 14.61
N ASP A 188 -2.21 -2.27 13.95
CA ASP A 188 -2.59 -2.36 12.54
C ASP A 188 -1.98 -1.21 11.70
N SER A 189 -0.91 -0.58 12.20
CA SER A 189 -0.29 0.62 11.60
C SER A 189 0.79 0.35 10.54
N SER A 190 0.91 -0.87 10.03
CA SER A 190 2.03 -1.26 9.16
C SER A 190 2.11 -0.43 7.87
N TYR A 191 0.97 -0.01 7.34
CA TYR A 191 0.91 0.85 6.17
C TYR A 191 1.44 2.26 6.47
N GLU A 192 1.05 2.83 7.60
CA GLU A 192 1.50 4.15 8.06
C GLU A 192 2.99 4.13 8.40
N GLN A 193 3.47 3.06 9.04
CA GLN A 193 4.90 2.87 9.29
C GLN A 193 5.69 2.85 7.97
N HIS A 194 5.18 2.17 6.95
CA HIS A 194 5.80 2.19 5.62
C HIS A 194 5.81 3.59 5.01
N GLN A 195 4.68 4.31 5.01
CA GLN A 195 4.63 5.70 4.53
C GLN A 195 5.64 6.59 5.26
N MET A 196 5.73 6.45 6.58
CA MET A 196 6.69 7.20 7.38
C MET A 196 8.13 6.86 7.05
N ASN A 197 8.45 5.60 6.80
CA ASN A 197 9.78 5.20 6.34
C ASN A 197 10.13 5.83 4.98
N SER A 198 9.20 5.84 4.01
CA SER A 198 9.41 6.52 2.72
C SER A 198 9.65 8.02 2.90
N PHE A 199 8.92 8.67 3.80
CA PHE A 199 9.17 10.06 4.16
C PHE A 199 10.57 10.27 4.78
N TYR A 200 10.99 9.38 5.69
CA TYR A 200 12.32 9.47 6.33
C TYR A 200 13.45 9.27 5.32
N GLU A 201 13.27 8.41 4.33
CA GLU A 201 14.19 8.25 3.21
C GLU A 201 14.27 9.53 2.36
N GLN A 202 13.14 10.18 2.09
CA GLN A 202 13.08 11.43 1.33
C GLN A 202 13.74 12.62 2.05
N LEU A 203 13.67 12.69 3.39
CA LEU A 203 14.38 13.69 4.19
C LEU A 203 15.90 13.63 4.00
N GLY A 204 16.43 12.43 3.74
CA GLY A 204 17.86 12.16 3.60
C GLY A 204 18.65 12.28 4.90
N GLY A 205 19.89 11.77 4.90
CA GLY A 205 20.68 11.62 6.13
C GLY A 205 21.10 12.92 6.84
N ARG A 206 21.01 14.09 6.19
CA ARG A 206 21.34 15.38 6.84
C ARG A 206 20.18 15.96 7.66
N ASN A 207 18.95 15.55 7.36
CA ASN A 207 17.74 16.01 8.05
C ASN A 207 17.04 14.85 8.78
N SER A 208 17.77 13.79 9.12
CA SER A 208 17.21 12.59 9.76
C SER A 208 16.58 12.94 11.10
N LEU A 209 15.42 12.34 11.38
CA LEU A 209 14.73 12.50 12.65
C LEU A 209 15.30 11.57 13.72
N SER A 210 15.30 12.02 14.98
CA SER A 210 15.53 11.14 16.12
C SER A 210 14.43 10.08 16.20
N ASN A 211 14.73 8.93 16.79
CA ASN A 211 13.73 7.86 16.96
C ASN A 211 12.51 8.35 17.76
N ASP A 212 12.73 9.21 18.76
CA ASP A 212 11.65 9.82 19.55
C ASP A 212 10.73 10.70 18.68
N ASN A 213 11.30 11.51 17.78
CA ASN A 213 10.53 12.34 16.87
C ASN A 213 9.80 11.50 15.81
N GLN A 214 10.43 10.43 15.30
CA GLN A 214 9.80 9.50 14.36
C GLN A 214 8.58 8.81 15.00
N ARG A 215 8.74 8.34 16.25
CA ARG A 215 7.66 7.73 17.03
C ARG A 215 6.55 8.74 17.30
N ALA A 216 6.89 9.94 17.78
CA ALA A 216 5.92 10.98 18.07
C ALA A 216 5.09 11.34 16.82
N LEU A 217 5.74 11.53 15.67
CA LEU A 217 5.03 11.79 14.41
C LEU A 217 4.06 10.67 14.02
N LEU A 218 4.51 9.41 14.10
CA LEU A 218 3.68 8.27 13.76
C LEU A 218 2.45 8.19 14.69
N ILE A 219 2.63 8.33 16.01
CA ILE A 219 1.52 8.30 16.97
C ILE A 219 0.54 9.43 16.68
N THR A 220 1.04 10.66 16.51
CA THR A 220 0.18 11.81 16.18
C THR A 220 -0.60 11.56 14.88
N LYS A 221 0.04 11.00 13.84
CA LYS A 221 -0.64 10.63 12.59
C LYS A 221 -1.77 9.62 12.83
N LEU A 222 -1.50 8.58 13.60
CA LEU A 222 -2.46 7.52 13.90
C LEU A 222 -3.65 8.02 14.73
N GLU A 223 -3.42 8.90 15.70
CA GLU A 223 -4.48 9.51 16.50
C GLU A 223 -5.44 10.33 15.64
N HIS A 224 -4.91 11.22 14.80
CA HIS A 224 -5.76 12.02 13.91
C HIS A 224 -6.44 11.16 12.84
N LYS A 225 -5.76 10.11 12.33
CA LYS A 225 -6.38 9.14 11.42
C LYS A 225 -7.54 8.39 12.08
N LYS A 226 -7.41 7.99 13.35
CA LYS A 226 -8.48 7.32 14.10
C LYS A 226 -9.70 8.24 14.26
N ASN A 227 -9.48 9.51 14.58
CA ASN A 227 -10.55 10.51 14.65
C ASN A 227 -11.23 10.71 13.28
N PHE A 228 -10.45 10.84 12.22
CA PHE A 228 -10.95 10.92 10.84
C PHE A 228 -11.82 9.71 10.47
N ASN A 229 -11.35 8.49 10.75
CA ASN A 229 -12.10 7.26 10.46
C ASN A 229 -13.43 7.22 11.21
N THR A 230 -13.46 7.72 12.45
CA THR A 230 -14.70 7.82 13.24
C THR A 230 -15.69 8.77 12.57
N GLN A 231 -15.23 9.95 12.17
CA GLN A 231 -16.06 10.93 11.44
C GLN A 231 -16.54 10.39 10.09
N LEU A 232 -15.69 9.64 9.39
CA LEU A 232 -16.03 8.99 8.12
C LEU A 232 -17.12 7.92 8.32
N GLN A 233 -17.00 7.09 9.36
CA GLN A 233 -18.03 6.11 9.71
C GLN A 233 -19.36 6.78 10.06
N GLU A 234 -19.33 7.85 10.86
CA GLU A 234 -20.54 8.62 11.20
C GLU A 234 -21.19 9.28 9.97
N ALA A 235 -20.38 9.84 9.07
CA ALA A 235 -20.86 10.40 7.82
C ALA A 235 -21.50 9.33 6.92
N THR A 236 -20.98 8.11 6.93
CA THR A 236 -21.38 7.02 6.01
C THR A 236 -22.47 6.09 6.53
N ALA A 237 -22.73 6.07 7.84
CA ALA A 237 -23.65 5.14 8.50
C ALA A 237 -25.08 5.12 7.91
N TYR A 238 -25.55 6.22 7.32
CA TYR A 238 -26.93 6.37 6.84
C TYR A 238 -27.05 6.47 5.30
N LEU A 239 -25.95 6.27 4.56
CA LEU A 239 -25.87 6.66 3.16
C LEU A 239 -26.61 5.72 2.17
N ASN A 240 -26.84 4.46 2.55
CA ASN A 240 -27.51 3.47 1.70
C ASN A 240 -28.93 3.89 1.28
N ASN A 241 -29.63 4.69 2.10
CA ASN A 241 -30.98 5.19 1.81
C ASN A 241 -31.07 6.73 1.76
N ALA A 242 -29.92 7.41 1.74
CA ALA A 242 -29.86 8.87 1.76
C ALA A 242 -30.34 9.48 0.44
N SER A 243 -31.10 10.58 0.54
CA SER A 243 -31.46 11.44 -0.57
C SER A 243 -30.22 12.06 -1.24
N PRO A 244 -30.33 12.57 -2.48
CA PRO A 244 -29.21 13.24 -3.15
C PRO A 244 -28.62 14.42 -2.36
N GLU A 245 -29.45 15.13 -1.61
CA GLU A 245 -29.02 16.25 -0.76
C GLU A 245 -28.24 15.77 0.47
N GLU A 246 -28.70 14.71 1.13
CA GLU A 246 -27.99 14.08 2.26
C GLU A 246 -26.65 13.49 1.81
N ARG A 247 -26.58 12.93 0.60
CA ARG A 247 -25.34 12.43 -0.03
C ARG A 247 -24.34 13.56 -0.27
N ALA A 248 -24.78 14.68 -0.83
CA ALA A 248 -23.91 15.85 -1.04
C ALA A 248 -23.41 16.45 0.30
N ASN A 249 -24.27 16.45 1.34
CA ASN A 249 -23.87 16.89 2.67
C ASN A 249 -22.83 15.95 3.30
N ALA A 250 -23.00 14.63 3.15
CA ALA A 250 -22.02 13.67 3.63
C ALA A 250 -20.68 13.79 2.90
N GLU A 251 -20.69 13.98 1.57
CA GLU A 251 -19.47 14.26 0.79
C GLU A 251 -18.72 15.47 1.32
N LYS A 252 -19.44 16.58 1.57
CA LYS A 252 -18.86 17.76 2.20
C LYS A 252 -18.27 17.46 3.58
N LYS A 253 -18.99 16.72 4.43
CA LYS A 253 -18.49 16.33 5.76
C LYS A 253 -17.23 15.47 5.68
N MET A 254 -17.15 14.55 4.71
CA MET A 254 -15.97 13.73 4.49
C MET A 254 -14.77 14.59 4.07
N GLN A 255 -15.00 15.55 3.16
CA GLN A 255 -13.96 16.50 2.75
C GLN A 255 -13.49 17.38 3.92
N ASP A 256 -14.42 17.91 4.71
CA ASP A 256 -14.12 18.72 5.89
C ASP A 256 -13.34 17.90 6.93
N ALA A 257 -13.72 16.65 7.17
CA ALA A 257 -13.02 15.74 8.09
C ALA A 257 -11.59 15.44 7.61
N LEU A 258 -11.40 15.22 6.30
CA LEU A 258 -10.08 14.97 5.72
C LEU A 258 -9.17 16.20 5.83
N ASN A 259 -9.72 17.39 5.55
CA ASN A 259 -9.00 18.66 5.72
C ASN A 259 -8.60 18.89 7.18
N GLN A 260 -9.52 18.64 8.12
CA GLN A 260 -9.23 18.74 9.55
C GLN A 260 -8.13 17.77 9.99
N TYR A 261 -8.17 16.52 9.52
CA TYR A 261 -7.10 15.55 9.77
C TYR A 261 -5.75 16.12 9.32
N LYS A 262 -5.65 16.54 8.06
CA LYS A 262 -4.41 17.12 7.51
C LYS A 262 -3.92 18.32 8.32
N GLU A 263 -4.79 19.29 8.57
CA GLU A 263 -4.43 20.52 9.26
C GLU A 263 -3.99 20.27 10.71
N ASN A 264 -4.68 19.37 11.42
CA ASN A 264 -4.34 19.02 12.80
C ASN A 264 -3.00 18.28 12.86
N TYR A 265 -2.82 17.28 12.00
CA TYR A 265 -1.58 16.52 11.92
C TYR A 265 -0.38 17.42 11.61
N LEU A 266 -0.46 18.24 10.57
CA LEU A 266 0.64 19.13 10.19
C LEU A 266 0.93 20.17 11.27
N ARG A 267 -0.10 20.75 11.90
CA ARG A 267 0.06 21.71 12.98
C ARG A 267 0.82 21.12 14.18
N GLU A 268 0.51 19.88 14.56
CA GLU A 268 1.22 19.21 15.66
C GLU A 268 2.63 18.77 15.24
N ALA A 269 2.79 18.25 14.01
CA ALA A 269 4.09 17.91 13.46
C ALA A 269 5.05 19.11 13.43
N ARG A 270 4.55 20.34 13.22
CA ARG A 270 5.37 21.56 13.26
C ARG A 270 6.04 21.80 14.61
N SER A 271 5.48 21.31 15.71
CA SER A 271 6.09 21.44 17.03
C SER A 271 7.23 20.45 17.29
N ILE A 272 7.31 19.38 16.48
CA ILE A 272 8.27 18.28 16.60
C ILE A 272 9.44 18.46 15.61
N LEU A 273 9.18 19.12 14.48
CA LEU A 273 10.09 19.19 13.33
C LEU A 273 10.79 20.53 13.19
N THR A 274 11.98 20.52 12.58
CA THR A 274 12.59 21.76 12.07
C THR A 274 11.82 22.29 10.86
N ASP A 275 12.10 23.54 10.50
CA ASP A 275 11.44 24.19 9.36
C ASP A 275 11.65 23.42 8.05
N GLU A 276 12.87 22.93 7.81
CA GLU A 276 13.20 22.13 6.63
C GLU A 276 12.49 20.78 6.63
N GLN A 277 12.50 20.07 7.77
CA GLN A 277 11.83 18.77 7.92
C GLN A 277 10.31 18.90 7.73
N TYR A 278 9.72 19.94 8.30
CA TYR A 278 8.31 20.22 8.18
C TYR A 278 7.90 20.50 6.73
N ASN A 279 8.69 21.28 5.98
CA ASN A 279 8.37 21.58 4.59
C ASN A 279 8.34 20.30 3.74
N VAL A 280 9.31 19.40 3.92
CA VAL A 280 9.32 18.09 3.24
C VAL A 280 8.12 17.24 3.65
N LEU A 281 7.77 17.21 4.95
CA LEU A 281 6.58 16.47 5.42
C LEU A 281 5.31 17.04 4.80
N SER A 282 5.16 18.37 4.77
CA SER A 282 3.98 19.03 4.24
C SER A 282 3.78 18.74 2.76
N GLU A 283 4.84 18.69 1.97
CA GLU A 283 4.79 18.31 0.55
C GLU A 283 4.44 16.83 0.38
N TYR A 284 5.09 15.95 1.15
CA TYR A 284 4.82 14.51 1.14
C TYR A 284 3.36 14.20 1.48
N GLU A 285 2.84 14.77 2.56
CA GLU A 285 1.47 14.54 3.01
C GLU A 285 0.44 15.17 2.07
N GLN A 286 0.74 16.31 1.44
CA GLN A 286 -0.16 16.89 0.44
C GLN A 286 -0.53 15.86 -0.63
N MET A 287 0.47 15.13 -1.16
CA MET A 287 0.24 14.07 -2.15
C MET A 287 -0.60 12.93 -1.58
N GLN A 288 -0.29 12.47 -0.35
CA GLN A 288 -1.03 11.38 0.29
C GLN A 288 -2.49 11.74 0.58
N PHE A 289 -2.76 12.98 0.98
CA PHE A 289 -4.12 13.46 1.22
C PHE A 289 -4.92 13.62 -0.08
N GLU A 290 -4.28 14.05 -1.17
CA GLU A 290 -4.90 14.10 -2.50
C GLU A 290 -5.26 12.70 -3.02
N GLU A 291 -4.36 11.74 -2.85
CA GLU A 291 -4.61 10.33 -3.19
C GLU A 291 -5.76 9.75 -2.36
N MET A 292 -5.79 10.04 -1.05
CA MET A 292 -6.87 9.63 -0.16
C MET A 292 -8.21 10.21 -0.58
N TRP A 293 -8.26 11.51 -0.92
CA TRP A 293 -9.48 12.15 -1.41
C TRP A 293 -9.96 11.53 -2.72
N SER A 294 -9.06 11.33 -3.69
CA SER A 294 -9.39 10.71 -4.98
C SER A 294 -9.96 9.30 -4.82
N SER A 295 -9.40 8.51 -3.90
CA SER A 295 -9.89 7.18 -3.56
C SER A 295 -11.27 7.21 -2.92
N LEU A 296 -11.49 8.12 -1.96
CA LEU A 296 -12.80 8.33 -1.32
C LEU A 296 -13.86 8.77 -2.33
N GLU A 297 -13.54 9.75 -3.18
CA GLU A 297 -14.44 10.27 -4.21
C GLU A 297 -14.82 9.16 -5.21
N THR A 298 -13.85 8.35 -5.63
CA THR A 298 -14.08 7.23 -6.56
C THR A 298 -14.95 6.15 -5.95
N GLY A 299 -14.63 5.72 -4.72
CA GLY A 299 -15.42 4.73 -3.99
C GLY A 299 -16.85 5.20 -3.73
N TRP A 300 -17.01 6.49 -3.41
CA TRP A 300 -18.29 7.14 -3.19
C TRP A 300 -19.16 7.19 -4.45
N ARG A 301 -18.57 7.63 -5.58
CA ARG A 301 -19.29 7.68 -6.86
C ARG A 301 -19.73 6.29 -7.34
N ALA A 302 -18.95 5.25 -7.05
CA ALA A 302 -19.31 3.88 -7.40
C ALA A 302 -20.53 3.38 -6.62
N GLN A 303 -20.74 3.83 -5.37
CA GLN A 303 -21.92 3.47 -4.56
C GLN A 303 -23.18 4.24 -4.96
N ALA A 304 -23.04 5.34 -5.71
CA ALA A 304 -24.16 6.18 -6.13
C ALA A 304 -24.81 5.73 -7.46
N GLN A 305 -24.19 4.80 -8.19
CA GLN A 305 -24.68 4.21 -9.45
C GLN A 305 -25.50 2.94 -9.19
#